data_AF-A0A7S2E4N9-F1
#
_entry.id   AF-A0A7S2E4N9-F1
#
_cell.length_a   1.000
_cell.length_b   1.000
_cell.length_c   1.000
_cell.angle_alpha   90.00
_cell.angle_beta   90.00
_cell.angle_gamma   90.00
#
_symmetry.space_group_name_H-M   'P 1'
#
loop_
_entity.id
_entity.type
_entity.pdbx_description
1 polymer ?
#
loop_
_entity_poly.entity_id
_entity_poly.type
_entity_poly.pdbx_seq_one_letter_code
_entity_poly.pdbx_strand_id
1 'polypeptide(L)'
;MCIALRTWVELLDVEPAIVFTYRHPLEVAMSLQKQNRGFHAERGLRLWIVYNMRAIENSAGLCRVLSNNDDVMANPIKEVQRISDELTKKCGVPRPPHRLSEDVVKQFIDSTLHHNKKADDKKGKVLATFKNGCVAKDFKSIFQEGTQNRN
;
A
#
# COMPACT_ATOMS: atom_id res chain seq x y z
N MET A 1 4.17 -12.90 -1.64
CA MET A 1 4.62 -13.07 -0.24
C MET A 1 3.46 -13.32 0.72
N CYS A 2 2.31 -12.64 0.59
CA CYS A 2 1.16 -12.77 1.49
C CYS A 2 0.66 -14.22 1.71
N ILE A 3 0.63 -15.04 0.66
CA ILE A 3 0.12 -16.43 0.72
C ILE A 3 1.12 -17.34 1.45
N ALA A 4 2.41 -17.17 1.20
CA ALA A 4 3.46 -18.03 1.74
C ALA A 4 4.02 -17.54 3.09
N LEU A 5 3.52 -16.43 3.63
CA LEU A 5 4.10 -15.76 4.80
C LEU A 5 4.28 -16.72 5.99
N ARG A 6 3.27 -17.56 6.29
CA ARG A 6 3.34 -18.53 7.39
C ARG A 6 4.52 -19.49 7.25
N THR A 7 4.73 -20.02 6.05
CA THR A 7 5.88 -20.89 5.74
C THR A 7 7.21 -20.18 5.94
N TRP A 8 7.32 -18.92 5.52
CA TRP A 8 8.57 -18.16 5.67
C TRP A 8 8.85 -17.79 7.13
N VAL A 9 7.84 -17.45 7.91
CA VAL A 9 8.02 -17.08 9.33
C VAL A 9 8.61 -18.23 10.14
N GLU A 10 8.22 -19.47 9.85
CA GLU A 10 8.77 -20.67 10.52
C GLU A 10 10.27 -20.89 10.24
N LEU A 11 10.81 -20.28 9.18
CA LEU A 11 12.20 -20.40 8.78
C LEU A 11 13.07 -19.22 9.24
N LEU A 12 12.50 -18.23 9.94
CA LEU A 12 13.23 -17.07 10.44
C LEU A 12 13.61 -17.27 11.91
N ASP A 13 14.85 -16.93 12.25
CA ASP A 13 15.34 -16.97 13.64
C ASP A 13 14.68 -15.91 14.55
N VAL A 14 14.05 -14.89 13.95
CA VAL A 14 13.42 -13.77 14.64
C VAL A 14 12.03 -13.51 14.08
N GLU A 15 11.09 -13.16 14.96
CA GLU A 15 9.74 -12.78 14.54
C GLU A 15 9.79 -11.48 13.70
N PRO A 16 9.28 -11.49 12.46
CA PRO A 16 9.38 -10.32 11.60
C PRO A 16 8.28 -9.28 11.90
N ALA A 17 8.63 -8.01 11.79
CA ALA A 17 7.65 -6.93 11.64
C ALA A 17 7.18 -6.84 10.18
N ILE A 18 5.89 -6.60 9.98
CA ILE A 18 5.27 -6.54 8.66
C ILE A 18 4.93 -5.09 8.29
N VAL A 19 5.44 -4.62 7.16
CA VAL A 19 4.95 -3.39 6.52
C VAL A 19 3.87 -3.78 5.52
N PHE A 20 2.65 -3.30 5.75
CA PHE A 20 1.51 -3.57 4.89
C PHE A 20 1.03 -2.30 4.20
N THR A 21 1.27 -2.21 2.89
CA THR A 21 0.92 -1.04 2.09
C THR A 21 -0.44 -1.23 1.42
N TYR A 22 -1.40 -0.38 1.77
CA TYR A 22 -2.67 -0.28 1.08
C TYR A 22 -2.52 0.44 -0.26
N ARG A 23 -3.27 -0.04 -1.25
CA ARG A 23 -3.48 0.64 -2.52
C ARG A 23 -4.88 0.33 -3.02
N HIS A 24 -5.55 1.33 -3.58
CA HIS A 24 -6.93 1.19 -4.04
C HIS A 24 -7.08 0.02 -5.04
N PRO A 25 -8.04 -0.90 -4.86
CA PRO A 25 -8.18 -2.11 -5.65
C PRO A 25 -8.30 -1.86 -7.16
N LEU A 26 -9.04 -0.81 -7.54
CA LEU A 26 -9.19 -0.43 -8.95
C LEU A 26 -7.87 0.03 -9.58
N GLU A 27 -7.06 0.81 -8.87
CA GLU A 27 -5.77 1.24 -9.40
C GLU A 27 -4.83 0.04 -9.63
N VAL A 28 -4.85 -0.92 -8.70
CA VAL A 28 -4.09 -2.17 -8.86
C VAL A 28 -4.61 -2.97 -10.05
N ALA A 29 -5.92 -3.15 -10.18
CA ALA A 29 -6.53 -3.89 -11.29
C ALA A 29 -6.21 -3.27 -12.66
N MET A 30 -6.29 -1.94 -12.78
CA MET A 30 -5.95 -1.21 -14.01
C MET A 30 -4.46 -1.25 -14.31
N SER A 31 -3.61 -1.13 -13.28
CA SER A 31 -2.16 -1.29 -13.41
C SER A 31 -1.80 -2.67 -13.96
N LEU A 32 -2.42 -3.74 -13.42
CA LEU A 32 -2.21 -5.11 -13.88
C LEU A 32 -2.70 -5.32 -15.31
N GLN A 33 -3.85 -4.75 -15.67
CA GLN A 33 -4.39 -4.79 -17.04
C GLN A 33 -3.47 -4.08 -18.04
N LYS A 34 -2.92 -2.91 -17.68
CA LYS A 34 -2.02 -2.15 -18.56
C LYS A 34 -0.72 -2.92 -18.84
N GLN A 35 -0.20 -3.64 -17.85
CA GLN A 35 1.08 -4.35 -17.96
C GLN A 35 0.95 -5.75 -18.60
N ASN A 36 -0.19 -6.42 -18.46
CA ASN A 36 -0.37 -7.80 -18.91
C ASN A 36 -1.43 -7.90 -20.02
N ARG A 37 -1.00 -8.22 -21.25
CA ARG A 37 -1.92 -8.49 -22.36
C ARG A 37 -2.88 -9.62 -21.98
N GLY A 38 -4.19 -9.40 -22.19
CA GLY A 38 -5.25 -10.37 -21.87
C GLY A 38 -5.67 -10.40 -20.40
N PHE A 39 -5.18 -9.49 -19.57
CA PHE A 39 -5.54 -9.42 -18.16
C PHE A 39 -6.74 -8.48 -17.94
N HIS A 40 -7.88 -9.05 -17.55
CA HIS A 40 -9.12 -8.30 -17.32
C HIS A 40 -9.15 -7.67 -15.92
N ALA A 41 -9.78 -6.50 -15.80
CA ALA A 41 -9.86 -5.76 -14.54
C ALA A 41 -10.54 -6.57 -13.42
N GLU A 42 -11.55 -7.39 -13.75
CA GLU A 42 -12.24 -8.29 -12.83
C GLU A 42 -11.28 -9.32 -12.21
N ARG A 43 -10.34 -9.84 -13.01
CA ARG A 43 -9.29 -10.74 -12.52
C ARG A 43 -8.33 -10.01 -11.58
N GLY A 44 -7.98 -8.77 -11.90
CA GLY A 44 -7.14 -7.92 -11.03
C GLY A 44 -7.78 -7.64 -9.69
N LEU A 45 -9.07 -7.31 -9.69
CA LEU A 45 -9.86 -7.12 -8.47
C LEU A 45 -9.91 -8.39 -7.62
N ARG A 46 -10.18 -9.55 -8.23
CA ARG A 46 -10.18 -10.84 -7.51
C ARG A 46 -8.82 -11.15 -6.89
N LEU A 47 -7.73 -10.94 -7.63
CA LEU A 47 -6.38 -11.13 -7.08
C LEU A 47 -6.13 -10.17 -5.91
N TRP A 48 -6.49 -8.90 -6.05
CA TRP A 48 -6.34 -7.93 -4.97
C TRP A 48 -7.05 -8.38 -3.70
N ILE A 49 -8.32 -8.82 -3.80
CA ILE A 49 -9.10 -9.29 -2.64
C ILE A 49 -8.40 -10.48 -1.99
N VAL A 50 -8.07 -11.51 -2.77
CA VAL A 50 -7.45 -12.73 -2.24
C VAL A 50 -6.12 -12.42 -1.57
N TYR A 51 -5.24 -11.64 -2.21
CA TYR A 51 -3.91 -11.37 -1.67
C TYR A 51 -3.95 -10.49 -0.42
N ASN A 52 -4.82 -9.47 -0.36
CA ASN A 52 -4.95 -8.61 0.80
C ASN A 52 -5.61 -9.35 1.98
N MET A 53 -6.65 -10.16 1.72
CA MET A 53 -7.26 -11.01 2.74
C MET A 53 -6.24 -12.00 3.32
N ARG A 54 -5.50 -12.71 2.47
CA ARG A 54 -4.45 -13.63 2.92
C ARG A 54 -3.31 -12.93 3.65
N ALA A 55 -2.96 -11.71 3.25
CA ALA A 55 -1.97 -10.93 3.98
C ALA A 55 -2.43 -10.63 5.41
N ILE A 56 -3.69 -10.21 5.59
CA ILE A 56 -4.27 -9.91 6.90
C ILE A 56 -4.32 -11.18 7.77
N GLU A 57 -4.82 -12.28 7.22
CA GLU A 57 -4.92 -13.57 7.93
C GLU A 57 -3.53 -14.12 8.33
N ASN A 58 -2.59 -14.14 7.38
CA ASN A 58 -1.29 -14.77 7.60
C ASN A 58 -0.35 -13.91 8.44
N SER A 59 -0.59 -12.60 8.54
CA SER A 59 0.13 -11.70 9.44
C SER A 59 -0.54 -11.52 10.80
N ALA A 60 -1.66 -12.20 11.05
CA ALA A 60 -2.32 -12.14 12.35
C ALA A 60 -1.39 -12.63 13.46
N GLY A 61 -1.25 -11.82 14.51
CA GLY A 61 -0.32 -12.03 15.61
C GLY A 61 1.02 -11.30 15.47
N LEU A 62 1.43 -10.95 14.24
CA LEU A 62 2.68 -10.22 14.00
C LEU A 62 2.51 -8.71 14.14
N CYS A 63 3.58 -8.02 14.54
CA CYS A 63 3.56 -6.56 14.55
C CYS A 63 3.42 -5.99 13.14
N ARG A 64 2.46 -5.09 12.95
CA ARG A 64 2.15 -4.47 11.66
C ARG A 64 2.29 -2.96 11.69
N VAL A 65 2.95 -2.43 10.67
CA VAL A 65 2.98 -1.01 10.30
C VAL A 65 2.24 -0.87 8.98
N LEU A 66 1.22 -0.02 8.96
CA LEU A 66 0.44 0.23 7.76
C LEU A 66 1.03 1.40 6.99
N SER A 67 0.98 1.36 5.66
CA SER A 67 1.33 2.48 4.78
C SER A 67 0.29 2.60 3.68
N ASN A 68 0.18 3.78 3.05
CA ASN A 68 -0.66 3.99 1.88
C ASN A 68 0.22 4.37 0.69
N ASN A 69 -0.05 3.77 -0.47
CA ASN A 69 0.63 4.12 -1.71
C ASN A 69 0.50 5.63 -2.03
N ASP A 70 -0.64 6.25 -1.74
CA ASP A 70 -0.82 7.68 -1.98
C ASP A 70 0.10 8.54 -1.10
N ASP A 71 0.33 8.13 0.14
CA ASP A 71 1.20 8.84 1.09
C ASP A 71 2.68 8.69 0.70
N VAL A 72 3.07 7.46 0.31
CA VAL A 72 4.41 7.17 -0.23
C VAL A 72 4.72 8.08 -1.40
N MET A 73 3.73 8.32 -2.27
CA MET A 73 3.94 9.10 -3.48
C MET A 73 3.77 10.61 -3.28
N ALA A 74 2.92 11.03 -2.34
CA ALA A 74 2.70 12.44 -2.03
C ALA A 74 3.90 13.06 -1.29
N ASN A 75 4.48 12.33 -0.34
CA ASN A 75 5.69 12.74 0.36
C ASN A 75 6.51 11.52 0.81
N PRO A 76 7.36 10.98 -0.09
CA PRO A 76 8.18 9.81 0.17
C PRO A 76 9.00 9.86 1.45
N ILE A 77 9.70 10.97 1.67
CA ILE A 77 10.64 11.10 2.79
C ILE A 77 9.88 11.10 4.13
N LYS A 78 8.74 11.79 4.18
CA LYS A 78 7.89 11.82 5.36
C LYS A 78 7.34 10.44 5.67
N GLU A 79 6.83 9.74 4.65
CA GLU A 79 6.19 8.43 4.83
C GLU A 79 7.21 7.35 5.24
N VAL A 80 8.40 7.34 4.63
CA VAL A 80 9.48 6.43 5.02
C VAL A 80 9.96 6.70 6.45
N GLN A 81 10.09 7.97 6.84
CA GLN A 81 10.46 8.31 8.22
C GLN A 81 9.39 7.86 9.22
N ARG A 82 8.11 8.03 8.89
CA ARG A 82 6.99 7.54 9.71
C ARG A 82 7.03 6.02 9.88
N ILE A 83 7.20 5.28 8.78
CA ILE A 83 7.30 3.81 8.81
C ILE A 83 8.48 3.37 9.67
N SER A 84 9.66 4.00 9.51
CA SER A 84 10.85 3.71 10.31
C SER A 84 10.63 3.94 11.81
N ASP A 85 10.01 5.06 12.16
CA ASP A 85 9.71 5.38 13.56
C ASP A 85 8.65 4.43 14.14
N GLU A 86 7.63 4.01 13.38
CA GLU A 86 6.66 3.02 13.84
C GLU A 86 7.27 1.62 13.99
N LEU A 87 8.09 1.18 13.04
CA LEU A 87 8.80 -0.10 13.15
C LEU A 87 9.67 -0.12 14.41
N THR A 88 10.33 0.99 14.74
CA THR A 88 11.14 1.10 15.95
C THR A 88 10.29 1.12 17.21
N LYS A 89 9.31 2.04 17.29
CA LYS A 89 8.55 2.29 18.53
C LYS A 89 7.50 1.23 18.84
N LYS A 90 6.86 0.68 17.80
CA LYS A 90 5.74 -0.26 17.92
C LYS A 90 6.19 -1.71 17.81
N CYS A 91 7.14 -2.00 16.90
CA CYS A 91 7.55 -3.36 16.59
C CYS A 91 8.92 -3.75 17.14
N GLY A 92 9.61 -2.84 17.83
CA GLY A 92 10.93 -3.13 18.41
C GLY A 92 12.03 -3.38 17.37
N VAL A 93 11.80 -3.02 16.11
CA VAL A 93 12.82 -3.16 15.06
C VAL A 93 13.94 -2.16 15.34
N PRO A 94 15.23 -2.58 15.35
CA PRO A 94 16.33 -1.66 15.57
C PRO A 94 16.32 -0.49 14.57
N ARG A 95 16.55 0.71 15.09
CA ARG A 95 16.60 1.93 14.27
C ARG A 95 17.72 1.80 13.23
N PRO A 96 17.52 2.27 11.98
CA PRO A 96 18.59 2.34 11.00
C PRO A 96 19.77 3.18 11.52
N PRO A 97 21.02 2.79 11.20
CA PRO A 97 22.23 3.48 11.69
C PRO A 97 22.36 4.91 11.15
N HIS A 98 21.75 5.20 9.99
CA HIS A 98 21.75 6.52 9.38
C HIS A 98 20.33 6.96 9.05
N ARG A 99 20.07 8.27 9.13
CA ARG A 99 18.84 8.85 8.58
C ARG A 99 18.90 8.79 7.06
N LEU A 100 17.81 8.39 6.44
CA LEU A 100 17.69 8.37 4.99
C LEU A 100 17.68 9.81 4.48
N SER A 101 18.54 10.11 3.51
CA SER A 101 18.53 11.41 2.83
C SER A 101 17.45 11.42 1.75
N GLU A 102 16.99 12.61 1.38
CA GLU A 102 16.04 12.76 0.26
C GLU A 102 16.59 12.18 -1.04
N ASP A 103 17.89 12.31 -1.29
CA ASP A 103 18.52 11.85 -2.52
C ASP A 103 18.44 10.34 -2.67
N VAL A 104 18.65 9.60 -1.57
CA VAL A 104 18.48 8.14 -1.56
C VAL A 104 17.02 7.79 -1.83
N VAL A 105 16.06 8.46 -1.19
CA VAL A 105 14.63 8.16 -1.39
C VAL A 105 14.19 8.44 -2.84
N LYS A 106 14.67 9.53 -3.44
CA LYS A 106 14.37 9.89 -4.84
C LYS A 106 14.90 8.88 -5.86
N GLN A 107 15.95 8.11 -5.53
CA GLN A 107 16.46 7.05 -6.40
C GLN A 107 15.50 5.84 -6.51
N PHE A 108 14.68 5.60 -5.49
CA PHE A 108 13.78 4.44 -5.44
C PHE A 108 12.35 4.75 -5.89
N ILE A 109 11.98 6.03 -5.94
CA ILE A 109 10.62 6.46 -6.29
C ILE A 109 10.66 7.28 -7.57
N ASP A 110 10.21 6.65 -8.64
CA ASP A 110 9.96 7.34 -9.90
C ASP A 110 8.66 8.13 -9.80
N SER A 111 8.79 9.44 -9.63
CA SER A 111 7.67 10.39 -9.57
C SER A 111 6.84 10.41 -10.85
N THR A 112 7.37 9.92 -11.98
CA THR A 112 6.63 9.83 -13.25
C THR A 112 5.62 8.69 -13.29
N LEU A 113 5.75 7.68 -12.40
CA LEU A 113 4.73 6.64 -12.23
C LEU A 113 3.44 7.18 -11.57
N HIS A 114 3.48 8.42 -11.07
CA HIS A 114 2.35 9.14 -10.51
C HIS A 114 1.61 9.98 -11.56
N HIS A 115 0.99 9.33 -12.56
CA HIS A 115 0.18 10.04 -13.58
C HIS A 115 -1.17 10.56 -13.09
N ASN A 116 -1.43 10.46 -11.80
CA ASN A 116 -2.72 10.74 -11.22
C ASN A 116 -2.68 12.13 -10.58
N LYS A 117 -2.49 13.16 -11.44
CA LYS A 117 -2.49 14.60 -11.06
C LYS A 117 -3.66 14.86 -10.12
N LYS A 118 -3.38 15.55 -9.02
CA LYS A 118 -4.39 16.08 -8.09
C LYS A 118 -5.33 17.00 -8.89
N ALA A 119 -6.46 16.47 -9.31
CA ALA A 119 -7.63 17.29 -9.56
C ALA A 119 -8.11 17.73 -8.17
N ASP A 120 -7.96 19.03 -7.94
CA ASP A 120 -8.60 19.74 -6.85
C ASP A 120 -10.11 19.49 -6.95
N ASP A 121 -10.71 18.75 -6.01
CA ASP A 121 -12.16 18.85 -5.84
C ASP A 121 -12.72 18.21 -4.57
N LYS A 122 -13.73 18.87 -4.00
CA LYS A 122 -14.55 18.42 -2.86
C LYS A 122 -15.44 17.21 -3.19
N LYS A 123 -15.15 16.47 -4.26
CA LYS A 123 -15.80 15.23 -4.69
C LYS A 123 -14.70 14.25 -5.07
N GLY A 124 -14.68 13.07 -4.43
CA GLY A 124 -13.61 12.07 -4.58
C GLY A 124 -13.15 11.87 -6.03
N LYS A 125 -11.83 11.78 -6.22
CA LYS A 125 -11.16 11.64 -7.52
C LYS A 125 -11.78 10.49 -8.32
N VAL A 126 -12.10 10.72 -9.60
CA VAL A 126 -12.62 9.65 -10.46
C VAL A 126 -11.47 8.73 -10.85
N LEU A 127 -11.61 7.44 -10.54
CA LEU A 127 -10.62 6.40 -10.82
C LEU A 127 -10.85 5.75 -12.19
N ALA A 128 -12.11 5.52 -12.58
CA ALA A 128 -12.48 5.11 -13.93
C ALA A 128 -13.95 5.32 -14.24
N THR A 129 -14.24 5.36 -15.54
CA THR A 129 -15.59 5.33 -16.11
C THR A 129 -15.76 4.06 -16.92
N PHE A 130 -16.77 3.26 -16.59
CA PHE A 130 -17.10 2.02 -17.29
C PHE A 130 -18.13 2.28 -18.40
N LYS A 131 -18.22 1.34 -19.36
CA LYS A 131 -19.02 1.47 -20.60
C LYS A 131 -20.51 1.80 -20.38
N ASN A 132 -21.05 1.52 -19.19
CA ASN A 132 -22.43 1.78 -18.79
C ASN A 132 -22.62 3.13 -18.05
N GLY A 133 -21.61 4.01 -18.06
CA GLY A 133 -21.65 5.28 -17.32
C GLY A 133 -21.42 5.12 -15.82
N CYS A 134 -21.06 3.93 -15.34
CA CYS A 134 -20.64 3.75 -13.94
C CYS A 134 -19.30 4.45 -13.71
N VAL A 135 -19.28 5.39 -12.75
CA VAL A 135 -18.10 6.17 -12.38
C VAL A 135 -17.59 5.65 -11.05
N ALA A 136 -16.45 5.00 -11.05
CA ALA A 136 -15.76 4.65 -9.82
C ALA A 136 -15.00 5.85 -9.28
N LYS A 137 -15.29 6.21 -8.03
CA LYS A 137 -14.63 7.30 -7.31
C LYS A 137 -13.72 6.73 -6.23
N ASP A 138 -12.71 7.52 -5.92
CA ASP A 138 -11.80 7.28 -4.82
C ASP A 138 -12.54 7.32 -3.48
N PHE A 139 -12.12 6.47 -2.54
CA PHE A 139 -12.76 6.30 -1.23
C PHE A 139 -11.96 7.06 -0.17
N LYS A 140 -12.57 8.09 0.43
CA LYS A 140 -12.03 8.71 1.64
C LYS A 140 -12.63 8.04 2.86
N SER A 141 -11.78 7.38 3.64
CA SER A 141 -12.20 6.79 4.91
C SER A 141 -12.68 7.87 5.87
N ILE A 142 -13.77 7.58 6.58
CA ILE A 142 -14.32 8.43 7.65
C ILE A 142 -13.47 8.38 8.93
N PHE A 143 -12.55 7.40 9.03
CA PHE A 143 -11.69 7.21 10.19
C PHE A 143 -10.41 8.06 10.07
N GLN A 144 -9.97 8.62 11.19
CA GLN A 144 -8.77 9.46 11.24
C GLN A 144 -7.51 8.66 10.88
N GLU A 145 -6.53 9.32 10.26
CA GLU A 145 -5.23 8.74 9.94
C GLU A 145 -4.55 8.19 11.20
N GLY A 146 -4.04 6.96 11.12
CA GLY A 146 -3.39 6.28 12.26
C GLY A 146 -4.34 5.56 13.23
N THR A 147 -5.65 5.55 12.99
CA THR A 147 -6.60 4.78 13.83
C THR A 147 -6.74 3.34 13.35
N GLN A 148 -6.86 2.39 14.30
CA GLN A 148 -6.99 0.96 13.97
C GLN A 148 -8.26 0.62 13.17
N ASN A 149 -9.27 1.50 13.19
CA ASN A 149 -10.55 1.29 12.50
C ASN A 149 -10.55 1.77 11.04
N ARG A 150 -9.47 2.41 10.59
CA ARG A 150 -9.27 2.79 9.18
C ARG A 150 -8.76 1.58 8.40
N ASN A 151 -9.65 0.62 8.14
CA ASN A 151 -9.39 -0.50 7.23
C ASN A 151 -9.30 -0.03 5.78
#